data_AF-A9WMB3-F1
#
_entry.id   AF-A9WMB3-F1
#
_cell.length_a   1.000
_cell.length_b   1.000
_cell.length_c   1.000
_cell.angle_alpha   90.00
_cell.angle_beta   90.00
_cell.angle_gamma   90.00
#
_symmetry.space_group_name_H-M   'P 1'
#
loop_
_entity.id
_entity.type
_entity.pdbx_description
1 polymer ?
#
loop_
_entity_poly.entity_id
_entity_poly.type
_entity_poly.pdbx_seq_one_letter_code
_entity_poly.pdbx_strand_id
1 'polypeptide(L)'
;MIPMATRPAAGRAVKSEKFGVPVWRVGKPDAVLAAEVQVARDALLSIAKSEHIGAHIAARSEGERVTTQLFECKLPGYAGWQWFAVLARVPRSKHATVSEVGLVASVDSVIAPEWLPWSERVRPEDEQLDESEAVTEGIDEPEA
;
A
#
# COMPACT_ATOMS: atom_id res chain seq x y z
N MET A 1 -40.35 -3.06 -34.00
CA MET A 1 -39.29 -4.07 -33.94
C MET A 1 -38.10 -3.40 -33.26
N ILE A 2 -37.91 -3.63 -31.96
CA ILE A 2 -36.88 -2.96 -31.14
C ILE A 2 -35.65 -3.90 -31.14
N PRO A 3 -34.43 -3.45 -31.48
CA PRO A 3 -33.27 -4.33 -31.47
C PRO A 3 -32.91 -4.69 -30.02
N MET A 4 -32.63 -5.98 -29.78
CA MET A 4 -32.17 -6.47 -28.48
C MET A 4 -30.79 -5.87 -28.19
N ALA A 5 -30.65 -5.20 -27.05
CA ALA A 5 -29.36 -4.81 -26.52
C ALA A 5 -28.57 -6.08 -26.15
N THR A 6 -27.42 -6.28 -26.78
CA THR A 6 -26.47 -7.35 -26.43
C THR A 6 -25.92 -7.07 -25.04
N ARG A 7 -26.17 -7.99 -24.09
CA ARG A 7 -25.56 -7.98 -22.76
C ARG A 7 -24.03 -8.00 -22.88
N PRO A 8 -23.28 -7.20 -22.10
CA PRO A 8 -21.83 -7.34 -22.05
C PRO A 8 -21.49 -8.74 -21.53
N ALA A 9 -20.49 -9.35 -22.16
CA ALA A 9 -19.95 -10.64 -21.72
C ALA A 9 -19.45 -10.53 -20.28
N ALA A 10 -19.81 -11.50 -19.44
CA ALA A 10 -19.38 -11.55 -18.05
C ALA A 10 -17.84 -11.55 -18.02
N GLY A 11 -17.26 -10.51 -17.40
CA GLY A 11 -15.82 -10.41 -17.18
C GLY A 11 -15.34 -11.67 -16.46
N ARG A 12 -14.29 -12.29 -17.01
CA ARG A 12 -13.65 -13.47 -16.42
C ARG A 12 -13.16 -13.09 -15.03
N ALA A 13 -13.68 -13.76 -13.99
CA ALA A 13 -13.21 -13.54 -12.62
C ALA A 13 -11.72 -13.89 -12.53
N VAL A 14 -10.88 -12.85 -12.43
CA VAL A 14 -9.46 -13.01 -12.14
C VAL A 14 -9.38 -13.52 -10.70
N LYS A 15 -8.69 -14.64 -10.49
CA LYS A 15 -8.44 -15.13 -9.13
C LYS A 15 -7.64 -14.03 -8.42
N SER A 16 -8.15 -13.51 -7.31
CA SER A 16 -7.42 -12.53 -6.51
C SER A 16 -6.18 -13.21 -5.92
N GLU A 17 -5.04 -13.09 -6.59
CA GLU A 17 -3.76 -13.25 -5.92
C GLU A 17 -3.76 -12.26 -4.74
N LYS A 18 -3.20 -12.66 -3.59
CA LYS A 18 -3.13 -11.81 -2.39
C LYS A 18 -2.05 -10.74 -2.59
N PHE A 19 -2.23 -9.90 -3.60
CA PHE A 19 -1.29 -8.85 -3.97
C PHE A 19 -1.05 -7.94 -2.77
N GLY A 20 0.22 -7.64 -2.51
CA GLY A 20 0.64 -6.74 -1.44
C GLY A 20 0.76 -7.36 -0.04
N VAL A 21 0.27 -8.58 0.21
CA VAL A 21 0.44 -9.23 1.52
C VAL A 21 1.78 -10.00 1.55
N PRO A 22 2.65 -9.78 2.55
CA PRO A 22 3.90 -10.51 2.66
C PRO A 22 3.71 -12.01 2.81
N VAL A 23 4.54 -12.77 2.12
CA VAL A 23 4.69 -14.21 2.35
C VAL A 23 5.73 -14.43 3.43
N TRP A 24 5.27 -14.68 4.65
CA TRP A 24 6.15 -14.96 5.78
C TRP A 24 6.85 -16.32 5.63
N ARG A 25 8.11 -16.40 6.08
CA ARG A 25 8.80 -17.68 6.17
C ARG A 25 8.17 -18.53 7.27
N VAL A 26 8.07 -19.83 7.01
CA VAL A 26 7.60 -20.80 7.99
C VAL A 26 8.76 -21.12 8.95
N GLY A 27 8.56 -20.87 10.24
CA GLY A 27 9.56 -21.17 11.27
C GLY A 27 9.28 -20.42 12.57
N LYS A 28 9.96 -20.86 13.64
CA LYS A 28 9.93 -20.15 14.93
C LYS A 28 10.82 -18.89 14.83
N PRO A 29 10.30 -17.69 15.14
CA PRO A 29 11.12 -16.49 15.20
C PRO A 29 12.27 -16.63 16.21
N ASP A 30 13.34 -15.86 16.02
CA ASP A 30 14.45 -15.81 16.98
C ASP A 30 13.91 -15.32 18.33
N ALA A 31 14.09 -16.10 19.39
CA ALA A 31 13.44 -15.83 20.68
C ALA A 31 13.91 -14.51 21.32
N VAL A 32 15.16 -14.10 21.08
CA VAL A 32 15.66 -12.82 21.57
C VAL A 32 14.98 -11.70 20.80
N LEU A 33 15.01 -11.74 19.47
CA LEU A 33 14.39 -10.70 18.65
C LEU A 33 12.87 -10.62 18.85
N ALA A 34 12.20 -11.76 19.04
CA ALA A 34 10.77 -11.83 19.30
C ALA A 34 10.38 -11.13 20.61
N ALA A 35 11.28 -11.11 21.61
CA ALA A 35 11.04 -10.45 22.90
C ALA A 35 11.28 -8.92 22.83
N GLU A 36 12.01 -8.42 21.84
CA GLU A 36 12.39 -7.00 21.69
C GLU A 36 11.27 -6.13 21.09
N VAL A 37 10.06 -6.28 21.61
CA VAL A 37 8.87 -5.52 21.17
C VAL A 37 9.04 -4.02 21.44
N GLN A 38 9.67 -3.65 22.55
CA GLN A 38 9.88 -2.24 22.89
C GLN A 38 10.86 -1.55 21.94
N VAL A 39 11.98 -2.22 21.60
CA VAL A 39 12.94 -1.71 20.60
C VAL A 39 12.26 -1.46 19.26
N ALA A 40 11.41 -2.39 18.82
CA ALA A 40 10.61 -2.21 17.61
C ALA A 40 9.64 -1.04 17.70
N ARG A 41 8.97 -0.86 18.84
CA ARG A 41 8.04 0.27 19.06
C ARG A 41 8.77 1.61 19.07
N ASP A 42 9.92 1.69 19.73
CA ASP A 42 10.75 2.90 19.79
C ASP A 42 11.27 3.28 18.40
N ALA A 43 11.62 2.29 17.58
CA ALA A 43 12.00 2.52 16.20
C ALA A 43 10.85 3.10 15.36
N LEU A 44 9.63 2.57 15.51
CA LEU A 44 8.44 3.11 14.84
C LEU A 44 8.10 4.54 15.28
N LEU A 45 8.34 4.86 16.55
CA LEU A 45 8.13 6.21 17.09
C LEU A 45 9.07 7.26 16.47
N SER A 46 10.15 6.84 15.79
CA SER A 46 11.02 7.76 15.04
C SER A 46 10.38 8.28 13.75
N ILE A 47 9.39 7.56 13.18
CA ILE A 47 8.74 7.91 11.91
C ILE A 47 7.24 8.20 12.04
N ALA A 48 6.63 7.82 13.17
CA ALA A 48 5.21 7.94 13.39
C ALA A 48 4.88 8.40 14.80
N LYS A 49 3.74 9.08 14.95
CA LYS A 49 3.21 9.45 16.26
C LYS A 49 2.74 8.22 17.03
N SER A 50 2.86 8.26 18.36
CA SER A 50 2.44 7.16 19.25
C SER A 50 0.97 6.78 19.10
N GLU A 51 0.10 7.75 18.82
CA GLU A 51 -1.33 7.55 18.59
C GLU A 51 -1.64 6.70 17.34
N HIS A 52 -0.74 6.70 16.34
CA HIS A 52 -0.89 5.91 15.12
C HIS A 52 -0.41 4.46 15.27
N ILE A 53 0.31 4.13 16.34
CA ILE A 53 0.91 2.81 16.58
C ILE A 53 0.12 2.08 17.68
N GLY A 54 -0.69 1.12 17.28
CA GLY A 54 -1.53 0.33 18.17
C GLY A 54 -0.81 -0.80 18.89
N ALA A 55 -1.57 -1.85 19.23
CA ALA A 55 -1.07 -3.01 19.95
C ALA A 55 -0.07 -3.83 19.11
N HIS A 56 0.86 -4.51 19.78
CA HIS A 56 1.68 -5.54 19.14
C HIS A 56 0.81 -6.72 18.74
N ILE A 57 0.98 -7.19 17.50
CA ILE A 57 0.16 -8.25 16.89
C ILE A 57 0.94 -9.57 16.86
N ALA A 58 2.16 -9.53 16.34
CA ALA A 58 2.94 -10.74 16.10
C ALA A 58 4.44 -10.45 15.91
N ALA A 59 5.25 -11.48 16.17
CA ALA A 59 6.62 -11.56 15.69
C ALA A 59 6.69 -12.64 14.59
N ARG A 60 7.21 -12.31 13.41
CA ARG A 60 7.33 -13.23 12.27
C ARG A 60 8.79 -13.51 11.95
N SER A 61 9.10 -14.76 11.64
CA SER A 61 10.43 -15.14 11.18
C SER A 61 10.61 -14.73 9.73
N GLU A 62 11.75 -14.11 9.43
CA GLU A 62 12.10 -13.67 8.07
C GLU A 62 13.40 -14.35 7.57
N GLY A 63 14.26 -14.74 8.51
CA GLY A 63 15.49 -15.47 8.25
C GLY A 63 16.23 -15.83 9.53
N GLU A 64 17.48 -16.28 9.37
CA GLU A 64 18.36 -16.54 10.51
C GLU A 64 18.66 -15.23 11.23
N ARG A 65 18.30 -15.14 12.52
CA ARG A 65 18.50 -13.92 13.34
C ARG A 65 17.88 -12.66 12.72
N VAL A 66 16.74 -12.81 12.04
CA VAL A 66 15.92 -11.71 11.53
C VAL A 66 14.46 -11.98 11.88
N THR A 67 13.77 -10.99 12.42
CA THR A 67 12.38 -11.10 12.86
C THR A 67 11.64 -9.78 12.64
N THR A 68 10.48 -9.86 12.01
CA THR A 68 9.58 -8.72 11.80
C THR A 68 8.60 -8.62 12.97
N GLN A 69 8.61 -7.50 13.68
CA GLN A 69 7.63 -7.16 14.72
C GLN A 69 6.48 -6.37 14.08
N LEU A 70 5.25 -6.83 14.27
CA LEU A 70 4.05 -6.24 13.69
C LEU A 70 3.19 -5.56 14.74
N PHE A 71 2.65 -4.38 14.42
CA PHE A 71 1.74 -3.63 15.26
C PHE A 71 0.51 -3.17 14.47
N GLU A 72 -0.60 -2.99 15.16
CA GLU A 72 -1.83 -2.42 14.59
C GLU A 72 -1.56 -1.00 14.06
N CYS A 73 -2.01 -0.73 12.83
CA CYS A 73 -1.99 0.62 12.28
C CYS A 73 -3.27 1.37 12.63
N LYS A 74 -3.11 2.53 13.29
CA LYS A 74 -4.19 3.49 13.59
C LYS A 74 -4.08 4.77 12.77
N LEU A 75 -3.22 4.79 11.75
CA LEU A 75 -3.06 5.94 10.87
C LEU A 75 -4.29 6.07 9.94
N PRO A 76 -4.98 7.22 9.91
CA PRO A 76 -6.09 7.44 8.98
C PRO A 76 -5.68 7.22 7.53
N GLY A 77 -6.52 6.54 6.76
CA GLY A 77 -6.24 6.19 5.35
C GLY A 77 -5.53 4.84 5.16
N TYR A 78 -5.00 4.22 6.22
CA TYR A 78 -4.29 2.94 6.18
C TYR A 78 -5.06 1.82 6.88
N ALA A 79 -6.39 1.82 6.75
CA ALA A 79 -7.24 0.80 7.36
C ALA A 79 -6.82 -0.62 6.94
N GLY A 80 -6.66 -1.50 7.93
CA GLY A 80 -6.21 -2.87 7.75
C GLY A 80 -4.70 -3.04 7.54
N TRP A 81 -3.93 -1.97 7.35
CA TRP A 81 -2.47 -2.05 7.28
C TRP A 81 -1.86 -2.32 8.66
N GLN A 82 -0.60 -2.74 8.68
CA GLN A 82 0.15 -3.01 9.90
C GLN A 82 1.46 -2.22 9.87
N TRP A 83 1.86 -1.67 11.02
CA TRP A 83 3.22 -1.20 11.20
C TRP A 83 4.15 -2.39 11.35
N PHE A 84 5.34 -2.29 10.78
CA PHE A 84 6.38 -3.30 10.96
C PHE A 84 7.70 -2.66 11.37
N ALA A 85 8.47 -3.41 12.15
CA ALA A 85 9.89 -3.16 12.38
C ALA A 85 10.65 -4.47 12.18
N VAL A 86 11.59 -4.49 11.25
CA VAL A 86 12.48 -5.65 11.07
C VAL A 86 13.66 -5.50 12.01
N LEU A 87 13.81 -6.46 12.91
CA LEU A 87 14.93 -6.56 13.81
C LEU A 87 15.90 -7.63 13.31
N ALA A 88 17.18 -7.36 13.45
CA ALA A 88 18.26 -8.30 13.17
C ALA A 88 19.19 -8.42 14.38
N ARG A 89 19.90 -9.55 14.50
CA ARG A 89 20.89 -9.76 15.56
C ARG A 89 22.22 -10.23 15.00
N VAL A 90 23.26 -9.48 15.27
CA VAL A 90 24.65 -9.85 14.94
C VAL A 90 25.02 -11.16 15.64
N PRO A 91 25.77 -12.09 15.00
CA PRO A 91 26.19 -13.33 15.63
C PRO A 91 26.85 -13.10 16.99
N ARG A 92 26.51 -13.94 17.99
CA ARG A 92 26.96 -13.86 19.40
C ARG A 92 26.51 -12.61 20.17
N SER A 93 25.87 -11.63 19.54
CA SER A 93 25.25 -10.50 20.24
C SER A 93 24.00 -10.94 21.00
N LYS A 94 23.74 -10.29 22.12
CA LYS A 94 22.47 -10.38 22.86
C LYS A 94 21.50 -9.24 22.52
N HIS A 95 21.93 -8.27 21.73
CA HIS A 95 21.16 -7.07 21.41
C HIS A 95 20.56 -7.15 20.01
N ALA A 96 19.32 -6.70 19.87
CA ALA A 96 18.68 -6.46 18.59
C ALA A 96 19.17 -5.13 17.97
N THR A 97 19.21 -5.09 16.65
CA THR A 97 19.39 -3.88 15.84
C THR A 97 18.21 -3.75 14.89
N VAL A 98 17.80 -2.52 14.58
CA VAL A 98 16.71 -2.27 13.63
C VAL A 98 17.28 -2.20 12.23
N SER A 99 16.68 -2.94 11.29
CA SER A 99 17.04 -2.92 9.87
C SER A 99 16.16 -1.92 9.11
N GLU A 100 14.86 -1.96 9.35
CA GLU A 100 13.87 -1.13 8.65
C GLU A 100 12.58 -1.01 9.46
N VAL A 101 11.81 0.02 9.17
CA VAL A 101 10.49 0.29 9.74
C VAL A 101 9.56 0.84 8.66
N GLY A 102 8.27 0.54 8.77
CA GLY A 102 7.30 1.07 7.82
C GLY A 102 5.92 0.47 7.97
N LEU A 103 5.13 0.58 6.90
CA LEU A 103 3.80 0.02 6.79
C LEU A 103 3.79 -1.12 5.78
N VAL A 104 3.01 -2.15 6.13
CA VAL A 104 2.81 -3.31 5.26
C VAL A 104 1.34 -3.64 5.17
N ALA A 105 0.89 -4.02 3.98
CA ALA A 105 -0.49 -4.43 3.78
C ALA A 105 -0.73 -5.79 4.44
N SER A 106 -1.91 -5.95 5.03
CA SER A 106 -2.39 -7.21 5.58
C SER A 106 -3.56 -7.74 4.73
N VAL A 107 -4.10 -8.89 5.12
CA VAL A 107 -5.29 -9.46 4.47
C VAL A 107 -6.53 -8.58 4.58
N ASP A 108 -6.56 -7.67 5.55
CA ASP A 108 -7.66 -6.75 5.80
C ASP A 108 -7.41 -5.36 5.17
N SER A 109 -6.27 -5.16 4.52
CA SER A 109 -5.91 -3.90 3.88
C SER A 109 -6.70 -3.64 2.61
N VAL A 110 -7.14 -2.39 2.44
CA VAL A 110 -7.56 -1.91 1.13
C VAL A 110 -6.30 -1.75 0.27
N ILE A 111 -6.23 -2.53 -0.81
CA ILE A 111 -5.13 -2.50 -1.78
C ILE A 111 -5.56 -1.82 -3.07
N ALA A 112 -4.59 -1.25 -3.78
CA ALA A 112 -4.83 -0.69 -5.10
C ALA A 112 -5.31 -1.80 -6.07
N PRO A 113 -6.15 -1.44 -7.06
CA PRO A 113 -6.49 -2.35 -8.13
C PRO A 113 -5.24 -2.72 -8.96
N GLU A 114 -5.39 -3.74 -9.80
CA GLU A 114 -4.36 -4.09 -10.76
C GLU A 114 -3.99 -2.88 -11.63
N TRP A 115 -2.69 -2.68 -11.83
CA TRP A 115 -2.20 -1.61 -12.68
C TRP A 115 -2.57 -1.90 -14.14
N LEU A 116 -3.31 -0.98 -14.76
CA LEU A 116 -3.59 -1.02 -16.20
C LEU A 116 -2.60 -0.13 -16.95
N PRO A 117 -2.09 -0.50 -18.13
CA PRO A 117 -1.32 0.38 -19.00
C PRO A 117 -2.02 1.72 -19.26
N TRP A 118 -1.25 2.79 -19.42
CA TRP A 118 -1.81 4.13 -19.65
C TRP A 118 -2.74 4.17 -20.88
N SER A 119 -2.38 3.45 -21.95
CA SER A 119 -3.16 3.39 -23.20
C SER A 119 -4.54 2.76 -23.01
N GLU A 120 -4.68 1.91 -21.99
CA GLU A 120 -5.95 1.29 -21.61
C GLU A 120 -6.77 2.16 -20.65
N ARG A 121 -6.19 3.26 -20.13
CA ARG A 121 -6.89 4.24 -19.30
C ARG A 121 -7.45 5.41 -20.09
N VAL A 122 -6.94 5.66 -21.30
CA VAL A 122 -7.40 6.73 -22.18
C VAL A 122 -8.85 6.49 -22.54
N ARG A 123 -9.70 7.47 -22.25
CA ARG A 123 -11.09 7.46 -22.66
C ARG A 123 -11.25 8.23 -23.97
N PRO A 124 -12.30 7.95 -24.77
CA PRO A 124 -12.54 8.66 -26.03
C PRO A 124 -12.61 10.20 -25.88
N GLU A 125 -13.04 10.69 -24.71
CA GLU A 125 -13.06 12.12 -24.40
C GLU A 125 -11.67 12.74 -24.15
N ASP A 126 -10.66 11.95 -23.77
CA ASP A 126 -9.30 12.45 -23.51
C ASP A 126 -8.55 12.81 -24.81
N GLU A 127 -9.03 12.33 -25.97
CA GLU A 127 -8.47 12.64 -27.29
C GLU A 127 -9.01 13.96 -27.88
N GLN A 128 -10.09 14.52 -27.31
CA GLN A 128 -10.67 15.79 -27.74
C GLN A 128 -9.87 16.93 -27.08
N LEU A 129 -8.86 17.44 -27.78
CA LEU A 129 -8.22 18.72 -27.43
C LEU A 129 -9.32 19.79 -27.32
N ASP A 130 -9.34 20.57 -26.24
CA ASP A 130 -10.24 21.71 -26.07
C ASP A 130 -10.01 22.72 -27.21
N GLU A 131 -10.79 22.62 -28.29
CA GLU A 131 -10.81 23.59 -29.40
C GLU A 131 -11.43 24.94 -28.98
N SER A 132 -11.80 25.12 -27.71
CA SER A 132 -12.52 26.29 -27.20
C SER A 132 -11.66 27.50 -26.80
N GLU A 133 -10.33 27.43 -26.87
CA GLU A 133 -9.45 28.60 -26.60
C GLU A 133 -9.10 29.43 -27.85
N ALA A 134 -9.75 29.21 -29.00
CA ALA A 134 -9.43 29.89 -30.26
C ALA A 134 -10.58 30.72 -30.86
N VAL A 135 -11.46 31.35 -30.07
CA VAL A 135 -12.40 32.36 -30.61
C VAL A 135 -12.73 33.46 -29.60
N THR A 136 -11.83 34.44 -29.40
CA THR A 136 -12.22 35.83 -29.07
C THR A 136 -11.07 36.81 -29.39
N GLU A 137 -10.75 37.02 -30.66
CA GLU A 137 -10.14 38.29 -31.08
C GLU A 137 -10.74 38.69 -32.43
N GLY A 138 -11.79 39.50 -32.35
CA GLY A 138 -12.62 39.91 -33.49
C GLY A 138 -13.82 40.72 -33.02
N ILE A 139 -13.59 41.71 -32.15
CA ILE A 139 -14.57 42.75 -31.87
C ILE A 139 -14.29 43.86 -32.88
N ASP A 140 -15.09 43.86 -33.95
CA ASP A 140 -15.17 44.92 -34.95
C ASP A 140 -15.71 46.19 -34.27
N GLU A 141 -14.97 47.30 -34.35
CA GLU A 141 -15.35 48.60 -33.78
C GLU A 141 -16.23 49.34 -34.79
N PRO A 142 -17.51 49.67 -34.49
CA PRO A 142 -18.35 50.38 -35.45
C PRO A 142 -17.96 51.85 -35.55
N GLU A 143 -17.75 52.27 -36.81
CA GLU A 143 -17.53 53.62 -37.32
C GLU A 143 -18.52 54.65 -36.74
N ALA A 144 -17.99 55.77 -36.23
CA ALA A 144 -18.74 57.00 -35.91
C ALA A 144 -17.90 58.25 -36.23
#